data_AF-A0A1B8H1L4-F1
#
_entry.id   AF-A0A1B8H1L4-F1
#
_cell.length_a   1.000
_cell.length_b   1.000
_cell.length_c   1.000
_cell.angle_alpha   90.00
_cell.angle_beta   90.00
_cell.angle_gamma   90.00
#
_symmetry.space_group_name_H-M   'P 1'
#
loop_
_entity.id
_entity.type
_entity.pdbx_description
1 polymer ?
#
loop_
_entity_poly.entity_id
_entity_poly.type
_entity_poly.pdbx_seq_one_letter_code
_entity_poly.pdbx_strand_id
1 'polypeptide(L)'
;MKKNLLALIIAPLIVHATDAEHNGQRQNEKKITKVITTSLYYDNPVTFADKKTNGDRAVGISELDYIVNYLGRNIRDNNESIGIAQDDITKNQRLAISDNSKLDDKITSVSEMVDKNSHRIDAVMDDVRGSVIPDYVDAVLPQVVDEKFGEHITSVFEQKVLPLAQRTESLESKTQQLDTQLDITTRKSLHNNMLIGTIPGMIKDNVRDSLGDYDEYVIEPLKRQADHTEFAVQEVEKTIESAKVVTGVIMDATTRLEADVDALNTRVSNASKKANVTNNVATGNRKDIDQHTVKIEKNALDMLKNRQDLRGLENDLRETNERLDNGLAANAALNGLFQPYGIGKMNITAAMGGYNSTQAVAVGTGYRFNENIAMKTGVSYTDSNDVMYNMAVNLEW
;
A
#
# COMPACT_ATOMS: atom_id res chain seq x y z
N MET A 1 9.96 68.89 20.41
CA MET A 1 9.72 68.19 19.12
C MET A 1 10.73 67.06 18.94
N LYS A 2 10.55 65.99 19.74
CA LYS A 2 11.18 64.68 19.58
C LYS A 2 10.08 63.77 19.01
N LYS A 3 10.18 63.39 17.74
CA LYS A 3 9.37 62.39 16.99
C LYS A 3 9.55 62.73 15.50
N ASN A 4 10.52 62.12 14.82
CA ASN A 4 10.48 61.84 13.36
C ASN A 4 11.79 61.36 12.70
N LEU A 5 12.86 61.05 13.44
CA LEU A 5 14.03 60.36 12.85
C LEU A 5 14.15 58.88 13.23
N LEU A 6 13.37 58.41 14.22
CA LEU A 6 13.38 57.00 14.66
C LEU A 6 12.32 56.13 13.95
N ALA A 7 11.50 56.71 13.08
CA ALA A 7 10.42 56.00 12.38
C ALA A 7 10.81 55.47 10.99
N LEU A 8 12.07 55.64 10.56
CA LEU A 8 12.54 55.17 9.25
C LEU A 8 13.59 54.04 9.33
N ILE A 9 13.92 53.56 10.54
CA ILE A 9 15.00 52.56 10.72
C ILE A 9 14.52 51.26 11.38
N ILE A 10 13.33 51.18 12.00
CA ILE A 10 12.82 49.89 12.52
C ILE A 10 11.29 49.82 12.41
N ALA A 11 10.80 49.10 11.40
CA ALA A 11 9.55 48.31 11.44
C ALA A 11 9.54 47.31 10.25
N PRO A 12 8.94 46.12 10.41
CA PRO A 12 9.59 44.84 10.08
C PRO A 12 9.18 44.24 8.73
N LEU A 13 10.11 43.52 8.07
CA LEU A 13 9.76 42.50 7.09
C LEU A 13 9.34 41.23 7.84
N ILE A 14 8.09 41.23 8.31
CA ILE A 14 7.37 40.00 8.64
C ILE A 14 7.05 39.32 7.30
N VAL A 15 7.70 38.21 7.00
CA VAL A 15 7.19 37.25 6.03
C VAL A 15 6.33 36.27 6.82
N HIS A 16 5.01 36.46 6.79
CA HIS A 16 4.09 35.38 7.09
C HIS A 16 4.08 34.43 5.90
N ALA A 17 4.71 33.26 6.08
CA ALA A 17 4.35 32.08 5.32
C ALA A 17 3.28 31.34 6.13
N THR A 18 2.01 31.58 5.81
CA THR A 18 0.93 30.64 6.15
C THR A 18 0.60 29.87 4.88
N ASP A 19 0.98 28.60 4.87
CA ASP A 19 0.43 27.60 3.96
C ASP A 19 -1.03 27.32 4.35
N ALA A 20 -1.90 27.23 3.34
CA ALA A 20 -3.07 26.35 3.38
C ALA A 20 -3.60 26.12 1.96
N GLU A 21 -3.39 24.90 1.47
CA GLU A 21 -4.16 24.31 0.38
C GLU A 21 -5.66 24.28 0.75
N HIS A 22 -6.54 24.85 -0.08
CA HIS A 22 -7.75 24.14 -0.55
C HIS A 22 -8.51 24.88 -1.67
N ASN A 23 -8.63 24.16 -2.79
CA ASN A 23 -9.82 23.96 -3.62
C ASN A 23 -10.62 25.15 -4.20
N GLY A 24 -10.67 25.19 -5.54
CA GLY A 24 -11.88 25.51 -6.29
C GLY A 24 -12.25 26.98 -6.51
N GLN A 25 -12.22 27.36 -7.80
CA GLN A 25 -12.94 28.47 -8.46
C GLN A 25 -12.15 29.75 -8.78
N ARG A 26 -12.53 30.31 -9.94
CA ARG A 26 -11.85 31.31 -10.76
C ARG A 26 -12.00 32.73 -10.19
N GLN A 27 -10.93 33.53 -10.25
CA GLN A 27 -10.75 34.75 -11.09
C GLN A 27 -9.84 35.79 -10.42
N ASN A 28 -8.85 36.25 -11.20
CA ASN A 28 -8.32 37.62 -11.27
C ASN A 28 -8.02 38.38 -9.97
N GLU A 29 -6.74 38.37 -9.57
CA GLU A 29 -5.85 39.54 -9.48
C GLU A 29 -4.61 39.14 -8.65
N LYS A 30 -3.48 38.86 -9.32
CA LYS A 30 -2.19 38.64 -8.65
C LYS A 30 -1.69 39.98 -8.10
N LYS A 31 -1.67 40.12 -6.77
CA LYS A 31 -1.10 41.28 -6.08
C LYS A 31 0.43 41.26 -6.22
N ILE A 32 0.96 42.20 -7.00
CA ILE A 32 2.39 42.48 -7.12
C ILE A 32 2.86 43.12 -5.81
N THR A 33 3.76 42.48 -5.06
CA THR A 33 4.47 43.15 -3.97
C THR A 33 5.54 44.04 -4.57
N LYS A 34 5.20 45.31 -4.76
CA LYS A 34 6.09 46.34 -5.31
C LYS A 34 7.04 46.80 -4.20
N VAL A 35 8.33 46.48 -4.31
CA VAL A 35 9.36 47.01 -3.41
C VAL A 35 9.87 48.33 -4.00
N ILE A 36 9.55 49.44 -3.34
CA ILE A 36 9.98 50.79 -3.75
C ILE A 36 11.25 51.14 -2.99
N THR A 37 12.35 51.32 -3.71
CA THR A 37 13.58 51.92 -3.18
C THR A 37 13.86 53.20 -3.94
N THR A 38 13.87 54.34 -3.26
CA THR A 38 14.17 55.64 -3.84
C THR A 38 15.68 55.80 -4.03
N SER A 39 16.16 55.70 -5.27
CA SER A 39 17.51 56.15 -5.67
C SER A 39 17.46 57.63 -6.04
N LEU A 40 18.52 58.37 -5.75
CA LEU A 40 18.62 59.81 -6.06
C LEU A 40 18.74 60.11 -7.57
N TYR A 41 18.99 59.12 -8.44
CA TYR A 41 19.20 59.39 -9.88
C TYR A 41 18.68 58.34 -10.90
N TYR A 42 18.03 57.24 -10.50
CA TYR A 42 17.38 56.33 -11.47
C TYR A 42 16.07 55.72 -10.93
N ASP A 43 15.03 55.78 -11.76
CA ASP A 43 13.61 55.64 -11.38
C ASP A 43 13.01 54.24 -11.67
N ASN A 44 13.83 53.19 -11.77
CA ASN A 44 13.34 51.84 -12.10
C ASN A 44 13.34 50.90 -10.89
N PRO A 45 12.16 50.49 -10.37
CA PRO A 45 12.06 49.54 -9.26
C PRO A 45 12.51 48.13 -9.66
N VAL A 46 13.05 47.39 -8.70
CA VAL A 46 13.41 45.97 -8.87
C VAL A 46 12.14 45.16 -9.17
N THR A 47 12.11 44.49 -10.32
CA THR A 47 11.01 43.61 -10.74
C THR A 47 11.49 42.16 -10.78
N PHE A 48 10.81 41.27 -10.06
CA PHE A 48 11.09 39.84 -10.06
C PHE A 48 10.29 39.15 -11.18
N ALA A 49 10.85 38.11 -11.78
CA ALA A 49 10.19 37.34 -12.84
C ALA A 49 9.09 36.42 -12.28
N ASP A 50 7.97 36.30 -13.00
CA ASP A 50 6.81 35.47 -12.60
C ASP A 50 7.09 33.95 -12.57
N LYS A 51 8.21 33.49 -13.14
CA LYS A 51 8.59 32.07 -13.20
C LYS A 51 10.05 31.89 -12.81
N LYS A 52 10.27 31.13 -11.74
CA LYS A 52 11.59 30.71 -11.27
C LYS A 52 12.15 29.62 -12.19
N THR A 53 13.44 29.65 -12.49
CA THR A 53 14.12 28.60 -13.24
C THR A 53 14.17 27.30 -12.43
N ASN A 54 13.99 26.16 -13.09
CA ASN A 54 14.00 24.84 -12.44
C ASN A 54 15.32 24.62 -11.69
N GLY A 55 15.25 24.55 -10.36
CA GLY A 55 16.41 24.42 -9.47
C GLY A 55 16.41 25.40 -8.29
N ASP A 56 15.66 26.50 -8.36
CA ASP A 56 15.45 27.40 -7.23
C ASP A 56 14.45 26.79 -6.23
N ARG A 57 14.96 26.32 -5.09
CA ARG A 57 14.12 25.90 -3.95
C ARG A 57 13.35 27.11 -3.42
N ALA A 58 12.25 26.86 -2.71
CA ALA A 58 11.21 27.80 -2.28
C ALA A 58 11.64 29.06 -1.49
N VAL A 59 12.94 29.30 -1.32
CA VAL A 59 13.54 30.57 -0.84
C VAL A 59 14.63 30.97 -1.84
N GLY A 60 14.38 32.04 -2.59
CA GLY A 60 15.07 32.40 -3.82
C GLY A 60 16.54 32.78 -3.63
N ILE A 61 17.46 31.84 -3.89
CA ILE A 61 18.89 32.11 -3.92
C ILE A 61 19.22 33.00 -5.13
N SER A 62 18.61 32.76 -6.29
CA SER A 62 18.81 33.62 -7.48
C SER A 62 18.21 35.02 -7.31
N GLU A 63 17.10 35.14 -6.59
CA GLU A 63 16.48 36.44 -6.27
C GLU A 63 17.34 37.22 -5.25
N LEU A 64 17.87 36.53 -4.24
CA LEU A 64 18.84 37.11 -3.31
C LEU A 64 20.14 37.49 -4.01
N ASP A 65 20.67 36.67 -4.91
CA ASP A 65 21.88 36.98 -5.69
C ASP A 65 21.64 38.15 -6.64
N TYR A 66 20.47 38.25 -7.27
CA TYR A 66 20.08 39.40 -8.08
C TYR A 66 19.98 40.68 -7.25
N ILE A 67 19.34 40.62 -6.08
CA ILE A 67 19.25 41.76 -5.16
C ILE A 67 20.64 42.17 -4.66
N VAL A 68 21.49 41.21 -4.28
CA VAL A 68 22.86 41.47 -3.81
C VAL A 68 23.70 42.10 -4.93
N ASN A 69 23.61 41.61 -6.17
CA ASN A 69 24.30 42.19 -7.32
C ASN A 69 23.73 43.55 -7.73
N TYR A 70 22.42 43.77 -7.60
CA TYR A 70 21.77 45.06 -7.87
C TYR A 70 22.18 46.11 -6.84
N LEU A 71 22.16 45.77 -5.55
CA LEU A 71 22.62 46.65 -4.47
C LEU A 71 24.13 46.89 -4.59
N GLY A 72 24.92 45.85 -4.90
CA GLY A 72 26.36 45.96 -5.10
C GLY A 72 26.75 46.89 -6.26
N ARG A 73 26.01 46.86 -7.37
CA ARG A 73 26.18 47.82 -8.48
C ARG A 73 25.81 49.24 -8.08
N ASN A 74 24.64 49.45 -7.48
CA ASN A 74 24.22 50.78 -7.05
C ASN A 74 25.20 51.42 -6.05
N ILE A 75 25.76 50.62 -5.12
CA ILE A 75 26.78 51.11 -4.17
C ILE A 75 28.06 51.51 -4.91
N ARG A 76 28.49 50.73 -5.91
CA ARG A 76 29.68 51.03 -6.72
C ARG A 76 29.50 52.29 -7.55
N ASP A 77 28.38 52.41 -8.25
CA ASP A 77 28.08 53.54 -9.13
C ASP A 77 27.93 54.85 -8.32
N ASN A 78 27.34 54.77 -7.11
CA ASN A 78 27.29 55.90 -6.18
C ASN A 78 28.68 56.29 -5.67
N ASN A 79 29.57 55.33 -5.39
CA ASN A 79 30.94 55.62 -4.98
C ASN A 79 31.78 56.24 -6.12
N GLU A 80 31.61 55.79 -7.36
CA GLU A 80 32.24 56.43 -8.53
C GLU A 80 31.72 57.86 -8.72
N SER A 81 30.42 58.07 -8.56
CA SER A 81 29.81 59.41 -8.65
C SER A 81 30.31 60.36 -7.55
N ILE A 82 30.51 59.86 -6.33
CA ILE A 82 31.12 60.61 -5.23
C ILE A 82 32.59 60.94 -5.56
N GLY A 83 33.34 59.99 -6.11
CA GLY A 83 34.71 60.22 -6.58
C GLY A 83 34.80 61.32 -7.63
N ILE A 84 33.91 61.32 -8.63
CA ILE A 84 33.82 62.37 -9.65
C ILE A 84 33.49 63.74 -9.03
N ALA A 85 32.53 63.79 -8.10
CA ALA A 85 32.19 65.03 -7.40
C ALA A 85 33.37 65.56 -6.57
N GLN A 86 34.17 64.67 -5.98
CA GLN A 86 35.37 65.02 -5.21
C GLN A 86 36.49 65.58 -6.11
N ASP A 87 36.66 65.02 -7.31
CA ASP A 87 37.57 65.53 -8.33
C ASP A 87 37.13 66.90 -8.87
N ASP A 88 35.84 67.12 -9.10
CA ASP A 88 35.29 68.43 -9.52
C ASP A 88 35.47 69.50 -8.43
N ILE A 89 35.27 69.16 -7.16
CA ILE A 89 35.55 70.07 -6.03
C ILE A 89 37.04 70.42 -5.99
N THR A 90 37.92 69.43 -6.16
CA THR A 90 39.38 69.64 -6.17
C THR A 90 39.81 70.52 -7.36
N LYS A 91 39.19 70.32 -8.53
CA LYS A 91 39.43 71.14 -9.73
C LYS A 91 38.95 72.58 -9.54
N ASN A 92 37.77 72.79 -8.96
CA ASN A 92 37.23 74.12 -8.68
C ASN A 92 38.06 74.86 -7.63
N GLN A 93 38.59 74.17 -6.62
CA GLN A 93 39.55 74.74 -5.67
C GLN A 93 40.85 75.20 -6.37
N ARG A 94 41.39 74.40 -7.30
CA ARG A 94 42.57 74.81 -8.09
C ARG A 94 42.31 76.01 -8.99
N LEU A 95 41.13 76.10 -9.62
CA LEU A 95 40.73 77.25 -10.43
C LEU A 95 40.63 78.53 -9.58
N ALA A 96 40.05 78.46 -8.38
CA ALA A 96 39.99 79.59 -7.45
C ALA A 96 41.38 80.08 -7.01
N ILE A 97 42.34 79.16 -6.81
CA ILE A 97 43.74 79.52 -6.50
C ILE A 97 44.42 80.22 -7.69
N SER A 98 44.16 79.77 -8.92
CA SER A 98 44.70 80.38 -10.16
C SER A 98 44.17 81.80 -10.40
N ASP A 99 42.88 82.06 -10.14
CA ASP A 99 42.31 83.39 -10.29
C ASP A 99 42.83 84.38 -9.24
N ASN A 100 43.13 83.91 -8.02
CA ASN A 100 43.82 84.71 -7.01
C ASN A 100 45.27 85.07 -7.44
N SER A 101 46.01 84.16 -8.10
CA SER A 101 47.37 84.48 -8.58
C SER A 101 47.37 85.58 -9.65
N LYS A 102 46.38 85.58 -10.56
CA LYS A 102 46.20 86.67 -11.55
C LYS A 102 45.85 88.01 -10.92
N LEU A 103 45.21 88.01 -9.75
CA LEU A 103 44.89 89.22 -9.01
C LEU A 103 46.16 89.79 -8.35
N ASP A 104 47.02 88.92 -7.81
CA ASP A 104 48.34 89.28 -7.26
C ASP A 104 49.27 89.89 -8.33
N ASP A 105 49.29 89.32 -9.53
CA ASP A 105 50.06 89.88 -10.66
C ASP A 105 49.58 91.30 -11.03
N LYS A 106 48.26 91.54 -10.99
CA LYS A 106 47.68 92.87 -11.23
C LYS A 106 48.00 93.86 -10.11
N ILE A 107 47.96 93.42 -8.85
CA ILE A 107 48.34 94.24 -7.69
C ILE A 107 49.82 94.63 -7.79
N THR A 108 50.68 93.69 -8.16
CA THR A 108 52.11 93.93 -8.38
C THR A 108 52.34 94.97 -9.48
N SER A 109 51.67 94.84 -10.63
CA SER A 109 51.75 95.81 -11.74
C SER A 109 51.25 97.22 -11.35
N VAL A 110 50.19 97.30 -10.54
CA VAL A 110 49.69 98.58 -10.01
C VAL A 110 50.69 99.19 -9.02
N SER A 111 51.31 98.37 -8.16
CA SER A 111 52.32 98.82 -7.21
C SER A 111 53.55 99.39 -7.93
N GLU A 112 54.04 98.72 -8.99
CA GLU A 112 55.13 99.22 -9.83
C GLU A 112 54.78 100.55 -10.54
N MET A 113 53.53 100.73 -10.98
CA MET A 113 53.05 102.00 -11.55
C MET A 113 53.04 103.13 -10.51
N VAL A 114 52.65 102.83 -9.26
CA VAL A 114 52.64 103.79 -8.16
C VAL A 114 54.07 104.24 -7.84
N ASP A 115 55.02 103.31 -7.73
CA ASP A 115 56.43 103.63 -7.47
C ASP A 115 57.04 104.49 -8.58
N LYS A 116 56.73 104.18 -9.85
CA LYS A 116 57.22 104.95 -11.00
C LYS A 116 56.65 106.36 -11.05
N ASN A 117 55.41 106.56 -10.60
CA ASN A 117 54.80 107.88 -10.50
C ASN A 117 55.32 108.65 -9.28
N SER A 118 55.56 108.00 -8.13
CA SER A 118 56.25 108.63 -6.99
C SER A 118 57.62 109.17 -7.41
N HIS A 119 58.43 108.38 -8.14
CA HIS A 119 59.72 108.86 -8.65
C HIS A 119 59.61 110.05 -9.63
N ARG A 120 58.54 110.14 -10.43
CA ARG A 120 58.30 111.30 -11.29
C ARG A 120 57.86 112.53 -10.50
N ILE A 121 57.08 112.34 -9.43
CA ILE A 121 56.66 113.42 -8.54
C ILE A 121 57.87 113.95 -7.77
N ASP A 122 58.76 113.08 -7.28
CA ASP A 122 60.02 113.48 -6.65
C ASP A 122 60.92 114.27 -7.61
N ALA A 123 61.03 113.83 -8.87
CA ALA A 123 61.78 114.55 -9.91
C ALA A 123 61.18 115.93 -10.24
N VAL A 124 59.85 116.06 -10.24
CA VAL A 124 59.17 117.36 -10.43
C VAL A 124 59.34 118.26 -9.19
N MET A 125 59.29 117.70 -7.99
CA MET A 125 59.52 118.44 -6.74
C MET A 125 60.96 118.95 -6.63
N ASP A 126 61.95 118.18 -7.10
CA ASP A 126 63.35 118.60 -7.19
C ASP A 126 63.55 119.70 -8.24
N ASP A 127 62.88 119.62 -9.40
CA ASP A 127 62.97 120.64 -10.47
C ASP A 127 62.34 121.98 -10.03
N VAL A 128 61.21 121.91 -9.30
CA VAL A 128 60.53 123.08 -8.69
C VAL A 128 61.35 123.69 -7.55
N ARG A 129 62.12 122.89 -6.78
CA ARG A 129 63.04 123.41 -5.76
C ARG A 129 64.35 123.97 -6.32
N GLY A 130 64.79 123.52 -7.50
CA GLY A 130 66.07 123.89 -8.11
C GLY A 130 66.06 125.12 -9.02
N SER A 131 64.89 125.58 -9.51
CA SER A 131 64.80 126.61 -10.55
C SER A 131 63.92 127.82 -10.17
N VAL A 132 64.54 128.78 -9.46
CA VAL A 132 64.27 130.23 -9.41
C VAL A 132 62.82 130.70 -9.14
N ILE A 133 62.54 131.10 -7.90
CA ILE A 133 61.74 132.33 -7.61
C ILE A 133 62.37 133.08 -6.41
N PRO A 134 62.92 134.30 -6.61
CA PRO A 134 63.24 135.26 -5.55
C PRO A 134 62.03 136.14 -5.16
N ASP A 135 61.72 136.18 -3.86
CA ASP A 135 61.45 137.35 -2.99
C ASP A 135 60.52 138.53 -3.40
N TYR A 136 59.52 138.40 -4.29
CA TYR A 136 58.56 139.52 -4.51
C TYR A 136 57.07 139.19 -4.74
N VAL A 137 56.56 137.99 -4.41
CA VAL A 137 55.11 137.70 -4.54
C VAL A 137 54.50 137.16 -3.24
N ASP A 138 55.01 137.63 -2.12
CA ASP A 138 54.49 137.47 -0.75
C ASP A 138 53.23 138.33 -0.48
N ALA A 139 52.41 138.58 -1.51
CA ALA A 139 51.32 139.55 -1.45
C ALA A 139 49.97 139.09 -2.04
N VAL A 140 49.86 137.89 -2.66
CA VAL A 140 48.61 137.53 -3.38
C VAL A 140 48.07 136.11 -3.15
N LEU A 141 48.83 135.14 -2.59
CA LEU A 141 48.35 133.74 -2.53
C LEU A 141 47.85 133.13 -1.19
N PRO A 142 47.82 133.78 -0.02
CA PRO A 142 47.19 133.18 1.17
C PRO A 142 45.69 133.51 1.31
N GLN A 143 44.91 133.43 0.22
CA GLN A 143 43.43 133.49 0.27
C GLN A 143 42.70 132.39 -0.52
N VAL A 144 43.41 131.49 -1.22
CA VAL A 144 42.76 130.46 -2.09
C VAL A 144 43.08 129.01 -1.67
N VAL A 145 44.07 128.77 -0.82
CA VAL A 145 44.56 127.40 -0.54
C VAL A 145 44.02 126.79 0.76
N ASP A 146 43.56 127.57 1.74
CA ASP A 146 43.13 127.04 3.05
C ASP A 146 41.64 126.60 3.15
N GLU A 147 40.77 126.96 2.19
CA GLU A 147 39.32 126.65 2.30
C GLU A 147 38.80 125.50 1.40
N LYS A 148 39.60 124.95 0.47
CA LYS A 148 39.08 123.94 -0.49
C LYS A 148 39.78 122.58 -0.55
N PHE A 149 40.95 122.40 0.07
CA PHE A 149 41.73 121.15 -0.06
C PHE A 149 41.61 120.21 1.15
N GLY A 150 41.34 120.72 2.35
CA GLY A 150 41.27 119.93 3.59
C GLY A 150 40.03 119.04 3.75
N GLU A 151 38.86 119.48 3.29
CA GLU A 151 37.61 118.70 3.46
C GLU A 151 37.53 117.45 2.57
N HIS A 152 38.21 117.42 1.42
CA HIS A 152 38.07 116.33 0.45
C HIS A 152 38.85 115.06 0.83
N ILE A 153 39.97 115.18 1.55
CA ILE A 153 40.82 114.04 1.96
C ILE A 153 40.15 113.25 3.11
N THR A 154 39.53 113.93 4.08
CA THR A 154 38.87 113.27 5.23
C THR A 154 37.63 112.47 4.79
N SER A 155 36.86 112.99 3.82
CA SER A 155 35.69 112.31 3.25
C SER A 155 36.03 110.95 2.61
N VAL A 156 37.16 110.83 1.92
CA VAL A 156 37.56 109.59 1.23
C VAL A 156 38.00 108.50 2.23
N PHE A 157 38.68 108.89 3.30
CA PHE A 157 39.17 107.93 4.32
C PHE A 157 38.01 107.34 5.14
N GLU A 158 37.06 108.17 5.56
CA GLU A 158 35.91 107.71 6.37
C GLU A 158 34.85 106.97 5.55
N GLN A 159 34.55 107.36 4.30
CA GLN A 159 33.50 106.72 3.50
C GLN A 159 33.94 105.47 2.73
N LYS A 160 35.22 105.31 2.38
CA LYS A 160 35.65 104.21 1.49
C LYS A 160 36.60 103.20 2.12
N VAL A 161 37.49 103.58 3.04
CA VAL A 161 38.52 102.66 3.53
C VAL A 161 38.05 101.85 4.75
N LEU A 162 37.40 102.50 5.71
CA LEU A 162 36.91 101.85 6.94
C LEU A 162 35.89 100.70 6.68
N PRO A 163 34.95 100.82 5.72
CA PRO A 163 34.01 99.74 5.40
C PRO A 163 34.65 98.50 4.76
N LEU A 164 35.83 98.63 4.13
CA LEU A 164 36.55 97.48 3.57
C LEU A 164 37.20 96.62 4.67
N ALA A 165 37.78 97.22 5.70
CA ALA A 165 38.36 96.48 6.83
C ALA A 165 37.31 95.64 7.58
N GLN A 166 36.13 96.20 7.81
CA GLN A 166 35.01 95.49 8.46
C GLN A 166 34.47 94.31 7.62
N ARG A 167 34.51 94.41 6.28
CA ARG A 167 34.17 93.29 5.40
C ARG A 167 35.17 92.14 5.51
N THR A 168 36.45 92.43 5.66
CA THR A 168 37.51 91.42 5.79
C THR A 168 37.32 90.57 7.05
N GLU A 169 37.04 91.20 8.20
CA GLU A 169 36.78 90.49 9.47
C GLU A 169 35.51 89.59 9.38
N SER A 170 34.46 90.05 8.68
CA SER A 170 33.23 89.26 8.48
C SER A 170 33.47 88.01 7.60
N LEU A 171 34.34 88.10 6.59
CA LEU A 171 34.72 86.95 5.77
C LEU A 171 35.54 85.91 6.55
N GLU A 172 36.42 86.36 7.45
CA GLU A 172 37.22 85.47 8.29
C GLU A 172 36.35 84.65 9.25
N SER A 173 35.39 85.30 9.92
CA SER A 173 34.43 84.62 10.79
C SER A 173 33.60 83.56 10.05
N LYS A 174 33.17 83.85 8.81
CA LYS A 174 32.39 82.92 7.98
C LYS A 174 33.21 81.72 7.50
N THR A 175 34.51 81.92 7.27
CA THR A 175 35.45 80.85 6.92
C THR A 175 35.63 79.86 8.07
N GLN A 176 35.77 80.34 9.31
CA GLN A 176 35.88 79.48 10.50
C GLN A 176 34.61 78.63 10.76
N GLN A 177 33.42 79.20 10.51
CA GLN A 177 32.16 78.45 10.64
C GLN A 177 32.04 77.31 9.62
N LEU A 178 32.48 77.55 8.38
CA LEU A 178 32.49 76.53 7.33
C LEU A 178 33.45 75.37 7.67
N ASP A 179 34.62 75.68 8.22
CA ASP A 179 35.61 74.67 8.61
C ASP A 179 35.07 73.75 9.72
N THR A 180 34.37 74.34 10.71
CA THR A 180 33.73 73.58 11.78
C THR A 180 32.62 72.65 11.26
N GLN A 181 31.82 73.09 10.29
CA GLN A 181 30.78 72.25 9.65
C GLN A 181 31.37 71.09 8.85
N LEU A 182 32.52 71.32 8.19
CA LEU A 182 33.22 70.30 7.41
C LEU A 182 33.77 69.19 8.32
N ASP A 183 34.33 69.54 9.47
CA ASP A 183 34.81 68.58 10.47
C ASP A 183 33.67 67.70 11.02
N ILE A 184 32.53 68.28 11.38
CA ILE A 184 31.34 67.53 11.85
C ILE A 184 30.85 66.53 10.79
N THR A 185 30.84 66.95 9.52
CA THR A 185 30.41 66.09 8.40
C THR A 185 31.38 64.92 8.20
N THR A 186 32.68 65.19 8.30
CA THR A 186 33.74 64.18 8.20
C THR A 186 33.60 63.14 9.32
N ARG A 187 33.36 63.58 10.56
CA ARG A 187 33.16 62.67 11.70
C ARG A 187 31.90 61.80 11.57
N LYS A 188 30.78 62.35 11.07
CA LYS A 188 29.55 61.57 10.81
C LYS A 188 29.75 60.52 9.71
N SER A 189 30.46 60.87 8.64
CA SER A 189 30.81 59.94 7.56
C SER A 189 31.64 58.77 8.08
N LEU A 190 32.68 59.05 8.89
CA LEU A 190 33.50 58.01 9.51
C LEU A 190 32.68 57.07 10.42
N HIS A 191 31.78 57.63 11.23
CA HIS A 191 30.90 56.83 12.10
C HIS A 191 29.95 55.93 11.30
N ASN A 192 29.34 56.44 10.24
CA ASN A 192 28.47 55.65 9.37
C ASN A 192 29.24 54.53 8.67
N ASN A 193 30.47 54.79 8.23
CA ASN A 193 31.30 53.78 7.56
C ASN A 193 31.69 52.64 8.52
N MET A 194 32.02 52.98 9.78
CA MET A 194 32.25 51.98 10.83
C MET A 194 30.99 51.14 11.11
N LEU A 195 29.82 51.78 11.22
CA LEU A 195 28.56 51.08 11.46
C LEU A 195 28.22 50.12 10.30
N ILE A 196 28.35 50.58 9.05
CA ILE A 196 28.11 49.78 7.84
C ILE A 196 29.07 48.57 7.79
N GLY A 197 30.33 48.73 8.22
CA GLY A 197 31.29 47.62 8.32
C GLY A 197 30.90 46.52 9.33
N THR A 198 30.13 46.86 10.37
CA THR A 198 29.72 45.90 11.43
C THR A 198 28.40 45.17 11.14
N ILE A 199 27.52 45.71 10.30
CA ILE A 199 26.21 45.14 9.96
C ILE A 199 26.29 43.70 9.43
N PRO A 200 27.23 43.34 8.52
CA PRO A 200 27.31 41.97 7.99
C PRO A 200 27.59 40.91 9.05
N GLY A 201 28.42 41.22 10.06
CA GLY A 201 28.71 40.30 11.17
C GLY A 201 27.47 40.06 12.03
N MET A 202 26.76 41.12 12.40
CA MET A 202 25.53 41.03 13.19
C MET A 202 24.41 40.26 12.46
N ILE A 203 24.29 40.43 11.15
CA ILE A 203 23.33 39.66 10.34
C ILE A 203 23.73 38.18 10.32
N LYS A 204 25.02 37.89 10.14
CA LYS A 204 25.53 36.51 10.10
C LYS A 204 25.30 35.78 11.43
N ASP A 205 25.56 36.43 12.55
CA ASP A 205 25.42 35.83 13.88
C ASP A 205 23.94 35.58 14.23
N ASN A 206 23.05 36.57 14.02
CA ASN A 206 21.61 36.38 14.25
C ASN A 206 20.98 35.31 13.37
N VAL A 207 21.39 35.22 12.09
CA VAL A 207 20.90 34.18 11.17
C VAL A 207 21.43 32.81 11.59
N ARG A 208 22.69 32.72 12.01
CA ARG A 208 23.30 31.46 12.48
C ARG A 208 22.59 30.93 13.72
N ASP A 209 22.34 31.78 14.71
CA ASP A 209 21.72 31.36 15.97
C ASP A 209 20.26 30.92 15.75
N SER A 210 19.49 31.68 14.96
CA SER A 210 18.11 31.34 14.61
C SER A 210 17.99 30.02 13.81
N LEU A 211 18.93 29.77 12.89
CA LEU A 211 18.96 28.51 12.13
C LEU A 211 19.46 27.33 12.97
N GLY A 212 20.37 27.55 13.92
CA GLY A 212 20.86 26.53 14.85
C GLY A 212 19.74 26.01 15.76
N ASP A 213 18.96 26.93 16.36
CA ASP A 213 17.83 26.58 17.23
C ASP A 213 16.75 25.77 16.48
N TYR A 214 16.54 26.05 15.19
CA TYR A 214 15.58 25.32 14.37
C TYR A 214 16.01 23.88 14.06
N ASP A 215 17.30 23.65 13.82
CA ASP A 215 17.85 22.30 13.58
C ASP A 215 17.77 21.43 14.85
N GLU A 216 18.13 21.99 16.00
CA GLU A 216 18.13 21.27 17.28
C GLU A 216 16.72 21.00 17.83
N TYR A 217 15.82 21.98 17.78
CA TYR A 217 14.52 21.86 18.44
C TYR A 217 13.43 21.22 17.55
N VAL A 218 13.57 21.32 16.22
CA VAL A 218 12.53 20.84 15.29
C VAL A 218 13.04 19.69 14.43
N ILE A 219 14.21 19.83 13.80
CA ILE A 219 14.67 18.86 12.80
C ILE A 219 15.18 17.57 13.45
N GLU A 220 16.01 17.64 14.49
CA GLU A 220 16.56 16.47 15.17
C GLU A 220 15.49 15.56 15.84
N PRO A 221 14.47 16.08 16.53
CA PRO A 221 13.35 15.26 17.00
C PRO A 221 12.58 14.60 15.86
N LEU A 222 12.33 15.30 14.75
CA LEU A 222 11.64 14.75 13.59
C LEU A 222 12.45 13.64 12.91
N LYS A 223 13.77 13.79 12.79
CA LYS A 223 14.68 12.74 12.31
C LYS A 223 14.60 11.48 13.19
N ARG A 224 14.74 11.64 14.51
CA ARG A 224 14.61 10.51 15.44
C ARG A 224 13.25 9.81 15.33
N GLN A 225 12.16 10.58 15.19
CA GLN A 225 10.82 10.02 15.02
C GLN A 225 10.69 9.28 13.68
N ALA A 226 11.30 9.79 12.61
CA ALA A 226 11.36 9.10 11.32
C ALA A 226 12.11 7.77 11.43
N ASP A 227 13.28 7.75 12.09
CA ASP A 227 14.08 6.53 12.30
C ASP A 227 13.30 5.49 13.12
N HIS A 228 12.63 5.92 14.20
CA HIS A 228 11.77 5.04 15.00
C HIS A 228 10.61 4.47 14.18
N THR A 229 10.01 5.28 13.31
CA THR A 229 8.92 4.85 12.43
C THR A 229 9.42 3.85 11.40
N GLU A 230 10.58 4.08 10.79
CA GLU A 230 11.20 3.15 9.85
C GLU A 230 11.48 1.79 10.51
N PHE A 231 12.04 1.80 11.72
CA PHE A 231 12.27 0.57 12.48
C PHE A 231 10.96 -0.19 12.76
N ALA A 232 9.91 0.52 13.23
CA ALA A 232 8.61 -0.08 13.49
C ALA A 232 7.97 -0.67 12.22
N VAL A 233 8.12 0.00 11.07
CA VAL A 233 7.65 -0.51 9.77
C VAL A 233 8.39 -1.79 9.39
N GLN A 234 9.71 -1.86 9.54
CA GLN A 234 10.49 -3.08 9.27
C GLN A 234 10.07 -4.26 10.17
N GLU A 235 9.71 -4.01 11.43
CA GLU A 235 9.22 -5.05 12.34
C GLU A 235 7.83 -5.56 11.93
N VAL A 236 6.95 -4.65 11.50
CA VAL A 236 5.64 -5.00 10.94
C VAL A 236 5.79 -5.82 9.66
N GLU A 237 6.69 -5.45 8.76
CA GLU A 237 6.98 -6.20 7.52
C GLU A 237 7.41 -7.64 7.81
N LYS A 238 8.32 -7.86 8.78
CA LYS A 238 8.73 -9.22 9.21
C LYS A 238 7.56 -10.04 9.75
N THR A 239 6.67 -9.39 10.51
CA THR A 239 5.46 -10.04 11.05
C THR A 239 4.49 -10.41 9.94
N ILE A 240 4.32 -9.53 8.94
CA ILE A 240 3.49 -9.79 7.75
C ILE A 240 4.05 -10.97 6.95
N GLU A 241 5.35 -11.04 6.72
CA GLU A 241 5.97 -12.17 6.01
C GLU A 241 5.78 -13.48 6.77
N SER A 242 5.93 -13.47 8.10
CA SER A 242 5.65 -14.63 8.94
C SER A 242 4.16 -15.06 8.85
N ALA A 243 3.24 -14.10 8.87
CA ALA A 243 1.80 -14.36 8.74
C ALA A 243 1.43 -14.92 7.36
N LYS A 244 2.08 -14.49 6.28
CA LYS A 244 1.90 -15.05 4.92
C LYS A 244 2.29 -16.52 4.88
N VAL A 245 3.42 -16.89 5.48
CA VAL A 245 3.87 -18.29 5.57
C VAL A 245 2.85 -19.14 6.32
N VAL A 246 2.40 -18.67 7.49
CA VAL A 246 1.37 -19.38 8.29
C VAL A 246 0.07 -19.54 7.50
N THR A 247 -0.36 -18.50 6.79
CA THR A 247 -1.57 -18.54 5.96
C THR A 247 -1.44 -19.59 4.85
N GLY A 248 -0.29 -19.67 4.18
CA GLY A 248 -0.03 -20.70 3.17
C GLY A 248 -0.09 -22.11 3.74
N VAL A 249 0.52 -22.35 4.91
CA VAL A 249 0.46 -23.66 5.60
C VAL A 249 -0.99 -24.04 5.96
N ILE A 250 -1.80 -23.09 6.42
CA ILE A 250 -3.21 -23.31 6.75
C ILE A 250 -4.01 -23.63 5.49
N MET A 251 -3.78 -22.93 4.38
CA MET A 251 -4.43 -23.20 3.10
C MET A 251 -4.11 -24.61 2.60
N ASP A 252 -2.83 -25.00 2.61
CA ASP A 252 -2.39 -26.34 2.22
C ASP A 252 -3.01 -27.43 3.10
N ALA A 253 -3.06 -27.20 4.43
CA ALA A 253 -3.70 -28.13 5.36
C ALA A 253 -5.21 -28.25 5.10
N THR A 254 -5.87 -27.13 4.76
CA THR A 254 -7.30 -27.10 4.42
C THR A 254 -7.57 -27.92 3.17
N THR A 255 -6.81 -27.72 2.09
CA THR A 255 -6.95 -28.49 0.84
C THR A 255 -6.70 -29.98 1.05
N ARG A 256 -5.73 -30.36 1.89
CA ARG A 256 -5.49 -31.78 2.24
C ARG A 256 -6.67 -32.36 3.01
N LEU A 257 -7.24 -31.61 3.96
CA LEU A 257 -8.39 -32.05 4.73
C LEU A 257 -9.63 -32.22 3.85
N GLU A 258 -9.87 -31.33 2.89
CA GLU A 258 -10.93 -31.46 1.90
C GLU A 258 -10.78 -32.77 1.09
N ALA A 259 -9.57 -33.06 0.61
CA ALA A 259 -9.29 -34.30 -0.11
C ALA A 259 -9.49 -35.55 0.76
N ASP A 260 -9.07 -35.51 2.03
CA ASP A 260 -9.27 -36.61 2.98
C ASP A 260 -10.76 -36.84 3.29
N VAL A 261 -11.54 -35.76 3.42
CA VAL A 261 -13.00 -35.83 3.59
C VAL A 261 -13.67 -36.47 2.38
N ASP A 262 -13.28 -36.11 1.16
CA ASP A 262 -13.81 -36.71 -0.07
C ASP A 262 -13.47 -38.20 -0.19
N ALA A 263 -12.23 -38.56 0.16
CA ALA A 263 -11.79 -39.96 0.22
C ALA A 263 -12.59 -40.74 1.28
N LEU A 264 -12.85 -40.14 2.44
CA LEU A 264 -13.65 -40.74 3.51
C LEU A 264 -15.11 -40.94 3.09
N ASN A 265 -15.72 -39.92 2.47
CA ASN A 265 -17.08 -40.00 1.93
C ASN A 265 -17.22 -41.15 0.92
N THR A 266 -16.23 -41.32 0.05
CA THR A 266 -16.18 -42.43 -0.91
C THR A 266 -16.09 -43.78 -0.22
N ARG A 267 -15.22 -43.91 0.79
CA ARG A 267 -15.07 -45.15 1.58
C ARG A 267 -16.35 -45.51 2.33
N VAL A 268 -17.00 -44.53 2.96
CA VAL A 268 -18.28 -44.72 3.67
C VAL A 268 -19.38 -45.14 2.71
N SER A 269 -19.51 -44.50 1.54
CA SER A 269 -20.49 -44.89 0.51
C SER A 269 -20.28 -46.34 0.05
N ASN A 270 -19.03 -46.74 -0.19
CA ASN A 270 -18.69 -48.11 -0.59
C ASN A 270 -18.95 -49.13 0.53
N ALA A 271 -18.62 -48.78 1.78
CA ALA A 271 -18.91 -49.62 2.94
C ALA A 271 -20.43 -49.85 3.11
N SER A 272 -21.23 -48.80 2.97
CA SER A 272 -22.70 -48.88 3.01
C SER A 272 -23.26 -49.76 1.89
N LYS A 273 -22.75 -49.63 0.65
CA LYS A 273 -23.15 -50.51 -0.46
C LYS A 273 -22.81 -51.98 -0.16
N LYS A 274 -21.61 -52.26 0.35
CA LYS A 274 -21.19 -53.62 0.71
C LYS A 274 -22.06 -54.20 1.83
N ALA A 275 -22.37 -53.40 2.86
CA ALA A 275 -23.26 -53.81 3.95
C ALA A 275 -24.66 -54.17 3.43
N ASN A 276 -25.23 -53.38 2.52
CA ASN A 276 -26.52 -53.67 1.90
C ASN A 276 -26.50 -54.97 1.09
N VAL A 277 -25.45 -55.21 0.30
CA VAL A 277 -25.29 -56.48 -0.44
C VAL A 277 -25.22 -57.66 0.53
N THR A 278 -24.41 -57.54 1.60
CA THR A 278 -24.30 -58.59 2.62
C THR A 278 -25.65 -58.87 3.30
N ASN A 279 -26.41 -57.83 3.65
CA ASN A 279 -27.74 -57.99 4.25
C ASN A 279 -28.74 -58.67 3.30
N ASN A 280 -28.72 -58.31 2.01
CA ASN A 280 -29.57 -58.94 1.01
C ASN A 280 -29.24 -60.43 0.84
N VAL A 281 -27.95 -60.78 0.78
CA VAL A 281 -27.50 -62.18 0.71
C VAL A 281 -27.89 -62.95 1.97
N ALA A 282 -27.70 -62.36 3.16
CA ALA A 282 -28.09 -63.00 4.41
C ALA A 282 -29.61 -63.25 4.49
N THR A 283 -30.41 -62.29 4.02
CA THR A 283 -31.88 -62.42 3.96
C THR A 283 -32.30 -63.50 2.96
N GLY A 284 -31.65 -63.55 1.79
CA GLY A 284 -31.86 -64.60 0.79
C GLY A 284 -31.56 -65.99 1.35
N ASN A 285 -30.37 -66.15 1.95
CA ASN A 285 -29.97 -67.42 2.57
C ASN A 285 -30.94 -67.86 3.68
N ARG A 286 -31.46 -66.92 4.49
CA ARG A 286 -32.46 -67.24 5.52
C ARG A 286 -33.72 -67.83 4.90
N LYS A 287 -34.22 -67.24 3.82
CA LYS A 287 -35.39 -67.75 3.08
C LYS A 287 -35.14 -69.14 2.50
N ASP A 288 -33.98 -69.37 1.92
CA ASP A 288 -33.62 -70.68 1.36
C ASP A 288 -33.51 -71.76 2.45
N ILE A 289 -32.94 -71.42 3.61
CA ILE A 289 -32.91 -72.31 4.79
C ILE A 289 -34.32 -72.66 5.26
N ASP A 290 -35.22 -71.68 5.33
CA ASP A 290 -36.60 -71.92 5.75
C ASP A 290 -37.33 -72.84 4.74
N GLN A 291 -37.12 -72.63 3.45
CA GLN A 291 -37.65 -73.51 2.40
C GLN A 291 -37.08 -74.93 2.46
N HIS A 292 -35.77 -75.07 2.70
CA HIS A 292 -35.13 -76.37 2.85
C HIS A 292 -35.62 -77.10 4.10
N THR A 293 -35.85 -76.39 5.20
CA THR A 293 -36.42 -76.97 6.43
C THR A 293 -37.77 -77.61 6.15
N VAL A 294 -38.68 -76.90 5.46
CA VAL A 294 -40.00 -77.43 5.08
C VAL A 294 -39.88 -78.66 4.15
N LYS A 295 -38.95 -78.64 3.18
CA LYS A 295 -38.71 -79.80 2.30
C LYS A 295 -38.18 -81.01 3.08
N ILE A 296 -37.29 -80.80 4.05
CA ILE A 296 -36.76 -81.86 4.90
C ILE A 296 -37.86 -82.48 5.76
N GLU A 297 -38.71 -81.65 6.38
CA GLU A 297 -39.86 -82.14 7.16
C GLU A 297 -40.82 -82.96 6.29
N LYS A 298 -41.12 -82.49 5.08
CA LYS A 298 -41.94 -83.24 4.12
C LYS A 298 -41.30 -84.58 3.73
N ASN A 299 -40.01 -84.57 3.40
CA ASN A 299 -39.28 -85.79 3.07
C ASN A 299 -39.27 -86.78 4.24
N ALA A 300 -39.16 -86.29 5.49
CA ALA A 300 -39.23 -87.14 6.67
C ALA A 300 -40.61 -87.82 6.81
N LEU A 301 -41.69 -87.09 6.55
CA LEU A 301 -43.05 -87.65 6.53
C LEU A 301 -43.23 -88.67 5.41
N ASP A 302 -42.77 -88.37 4.20
CA ASP A 302 -42.83 -89.28 3.06
C ASP A 302 -42.02 -90.56 3.33
N MET A 303 -40.86 -90.45 3.97
CA MET A 303 -40.08 -91.61 4.41
C MET A 303 -40.81 -92.47 5.45
N LEU A 304 -41.50 -91.85 6.42
CA LEU A 304 -42.30 -92.58 7.40
C LEU A 304 -43.45 -93.34 6.74
N LYS A 305 -44.15 -92.68 5.80
CA LYS A 305 -45.22 -93.30 5.01
C LYS A 305 -44.69 -94.46 4.17
N ASN A 306 -43.62 -94.26 3.42
CA ASN A 306 -43.01 -95.30 2.61
C ASN A 306 -42.58 -96.51 3.46
N ARG A 307 -42.07 -96.29 4.69
CA ARG A 307 -41.75 -97.39 5.61
C ARG A 307 -43.00 -98.16 6.07
N GLN A 308 -44.12 -97.48 6.26
CA GLN A 308 -45.39 -98.12 6.59
C GLN A 308 -45.92 -98.93 5.40
N ASP A 309 -45.90 -98.34 4.21
CA ASP A 309 -46.36 -98.97 2.97
C ASP A 309 -45.52 -100.22 2.64
N LEU A 310 -44.19 -100.16 2.83
CA LEU A 310 -43.30 -101.31 2.66
C LEU A 310 -43.60 -102.45 3.64
N ARG A 311 -43.94 -102.15 4.90
CA ARG A 311 -44.37 -103.18 5.87
C ARG A 311 -45.71 -103.79 5.49
N GLY A 312 -46.61 -102.99 4.92
CA GLY A 312 -47.86 -103.50 4.33
C GLY A 312 -47.58 -104.47 3.21
N LEU A 313 -46.75 -104.06 2.24
CA LEU A 313 -46.35 -104.89 1.11
C LEU A 313 -45.65 -106.19 1.54
N GLU A 314 -44.79 -106.13 2.57
CA GLU A 314 -44.14 -107.32 3.13
C GLU A 314 -45.16 -108.34 3.69
N ASN A 315 -46.19 -107.86 4.37
CA ASN A 315 -47.27 -108.72 4.86
C ASN A 315 -48.12 -109.29 3.72
N ASP A 316 -48.51 -108.46 2.76
CA ASP A 316 -49.32 -108.89 1.60
C ASP A 316 -48.56 -109.93 0.75
N LEU A 317 -47.25 -109.75 0.57
CA LEU A 317 -46.40 -110.71 -0.12
C LEU A 317 -46.31 -112.04 0.62
N ARG A 318 -46.16 -112.01 1.96
CA ARG A 318 -46.14 -113.21 2.78
C ARG A 318 -47.47 -113.96 2.70
N GLU A 319 -48.61 -113.26 2.85
CA GLU A 319 -49.94 -113.85 2.72
C GLU A 319 -50.18 -114.42 1.32
N THR A 320 -49.75 -113.71 0.27
CA THR A 320 -49.83 -114.19 -1.10
C THR A 320 -49.02 -115.48 -1.28
N ASN A 321 -47.80 -115.54 -0.73
CA ASN A 321 -46.97 -116.74 -0.79
C ASN A 321 -47.60 -117.92 -0.02
N GLU A 322 -48.17 -117.66 1.16
CA GLU A 322 -48.91 -118.67 1.93
C GLU A 322 -50.11 -119.21 1.15
N ARG A 323 -50.94 -118.34 0.56
CA ARG A 323 -52.08 -118.75 -0.29
C ARG A 323 -51.65 -119.53 -1.52
N LEU A 324 -50.51 -119.20 -2.12
CA LEU A 324 -49.94 -119.96 -3.24
C LEU A 324 -49.51 -121.36 -2.79
N ASP A 325 -48.77 -121.46 -1.68
CA ASP A 325 -48.35 -122.74 -1.12
C ASP A 325 -49.57 -123.62 -0.76
N ASN A 326 -50.60 -123.02 -0.15
CA ASN A 326 -51.90 -123.65 0.14
C ASN A 326 -52.57 -124.15 -1.15
N GLY A 327 -52.69 -123.31 -2.17
CA GLY A 327 -53.30 -123.66 -3.45
C GLY A 327 -52.57 -124.80 -4.17
N LEU A 328 -51.25 -124.82 -4.12
CA LEU A 328 -50.44 -125.88 -4.72
C LEU A 328 -50.57 -127.21 -3.95
N ALA A 329 -50.54 -127.18 -2.61
CA ALA A 329 -50.77 -128.35 -1.77
C ALA A 329 -52.19 -128.93 -1.99
N ALA A 330 -53.20 -128.05 -2.03
CA ALA A 330 -54.58 -128.38 -2.31
C ALA A 330 -54.76 -129.03 -3.69
N ASN A 331 -54.13 -128.46 -4.72
CA ASN A 331 -54.14 -129.02 -6.06
C ASN A 331 -53.46 -130.41 -6.11
N ALA A 332 -52.33 -130.59 -5.40
CA ALA A 332 -51.69 -131.90 -5.28
C ALA A 332 -52.63 -132.94 -4.63
N ALA A 333 -53.35 -132.55 -3.57
CA ALA A 333 -54.33 -133.41 -2.91
C ALA A 333 -55.49 -133.78 -3.86
N LEU A 334 -56.05 -132.80 -4.57
CA LEU A 334 -57.13 -132.99 -5.54
C LEU A 334 -56.73 -133.90 -6.71
N ASN A 335 -55.49 -133.82 -7.17
CA ASN A 335 -54.96 -134.69 -8.22
C ASN A 335 -54.71 -136.12 -7.73
N GLY A 336 -54.49 -136.31 -6.43
CA GLY A 336 -54.40 -137.61 -5.79
C GLY A 336 -55.73 -138.37 -5.67
N LEU A 337 -56.88 -137.72 -5.94
CA LEU A 337 -58.19 -138.36 -5.90
C LEU A 337 -58.33 -139.41 -7.01
N PHE A 338 -58.56 -140.66 -6.60
CA PHE A 338 -58.73 -141.79 -7.51
C PHE A 338 -59.95 -141.64 -8.41
N GLN A 339 -59.82 -142.16 -9.63
CA GLN A 339 -60.93 -142.16 -10.59
C GLN A 339 -61.88 -143.33 -10.33
N PRO A 340 -63.19 -143.17 -10.57
CA PRO A 340 -64.17 -144.26 -10.42
C PRO A 340 -63.92 -145.39 -11.44
N TYR A 341 -63.60 -146.60 -10.95
CA TYR A 341 -63.41 -147.78 -11.81
C TYR A 341 -64.72 -148.52 -12.14
N GLY A 342 -65.67 -148.57 -11.20
CA GLY A 342 -66.92 -149.32 -11.38
C GLY A 342 -67.96 -148.57 -12.22
N ILE A 343 -68.46 -149.20 -13.28
CA ILE A 343 -69.56 -148.68 -14.10
C ILE A 343 -70.86 -148.68 -13.28
N GLY A 344 -71.60 -147.57 -13.32
CA GLY A 344 -72.89 -147.42 -12.63
C GLY A 344 -72.78 -147.26 -11.11
N LYS A 345 -71.58 -147.05 -10.56
CA LYS A 345 -71.34 -146.93 -9.11
C LYS A 345 -70.72 -145.57 -8.75
N MET A 346 -71.18 -145.00 -7.65
CA MET A 346 -70.59 -143.81 -7.04
C MET A 346 -69.34 -144.21 -6.23
N ASN A 347 -68.25 -143.48 -6.40
CA ASN A 347 -67.01 -143.63 -5.63
C ASN A 347 -66.80 -142.38 -4.77
N ILE A 348 -66.41 -142.58 -3.52
CA ILE A 348 -65.98 -141.52 -2.60
C ILE A 348 -64.48 -141.73 -2.38
N THR A 349 -63.71 -140.67 -2.55
CA THR A 349 -62.25 -140.69 -2.48
C THR A 349 -61.78 -139.59 -1.55
N ALA A 350 -60.70 -139.86 -0.83
CA ALA A 350 -60.00 -138.88 -0.03
C ALA A 350 -58.51 -139.00 -0.32
N ALA A 351 -57.81 -137.87 -0.37
CA ALA A 351 -56.39 -137.80 -0.64
C ALA A 351 -55.76 -136.68 0.18
N MET A 352 -54.46 -136.78 0.43
CA MET A 352 -53.67 -135.73 1.07
C MET A 352 -52.59 -135.28 0.10
N GLY A 353 -52.28 -134.00 0.11
CA GLY A 353 -51.27 -133.37 -0.71
C GLY A 353 -50.44 -132.41 0.11
N GLY A 354 -49.25 -132.09 -0.39
CA GLY A 354 -48.34 -131.16 0.28
C GLY A 354 -47.49 -130.41 -0.73
N TYR A 355 -47.17 -129.16 -0.40
CA TYR A 355 -46.23 -128.33 -1.13
C TYR A 355 -45.46 -127.48 -0.13
N ASN A 356 -44.12 -127.48 -0.24
CA ASN A 356 -43.24 -126.84 0.73
C ASN A 356 -43.53 -127.32 2.19
N SER A 357 -43.83 -126.41 3.11
CA SER A 357 -44.18 -126.73 4.51
C SER A 357 -45.69 -126.83 4.76
N THR A 358 -46.50 -126.76 3.69
CA THR A 358 -47.95 -126.70 3.75
C THR A 358 -48.58 -128.03 3.34
N GLN A 359 -49.63 -128.44 4.06
CA GLN A 359 -50.39 -129.67 3.81
C GLN A 359 -51.85 -129.34 3.49
N ALA A 360 -52.48 -130.21 2.70
CA ALA A 360 -53.87 -130.09 2.32
C ALA A 360 -54.54 -131.47 2.26
N VAL A 361 -55.83 -131.49 2.56
CA VAL A 361 -56.68 -132.68 2.49
C VAL A 361 -57.76 -132.44 1.45
N ALA A 362 -57.95 -133.41 0.56
CA ALA A 362 -58.98 -133.40 -0.46
C ALA A 362 -59.97 -134.54 -0.25
N VAL A 363 -61.23 -134.26 -0.51
CA VAL A 363 -62.30 -135.26 -0.59
C VAL A 363 -63.07 -135.04 -1.88
N GLY A 364 -63.43 -136.11 -2.56
CA GLY A 364 -64.14 -136.02 -3.82
C GLY A 364 -64.96 -137.24 -4.13
N THR A 365 -65.89 -137.06 -5.06
CA THR A 365 -66.77 -138.11 -5.53
C THR A 365 -66.64 -138.26 -7.04
N GLY A 366 -66.84 -139.49 -7.52
CA GLY A 366 -66.77 -139.80 -8.94
C GLY A 366 -67.85 -140.80 -9.34
N TYR A 367 -68.34 -140.66 -10.56
CA TYR A 367 -69.31 -141.56 -11.15
C TYR A 367 -68.90 -141.91 -12.58
N ARG A 368 -68.88 -143.20 -12.89
CA ARG A 368 -68.61 -143.70 -14.25
C ARG A 368 -69.94 -144.15 -14.87
N PHE A 369 -70.43 -143.38 -15.83
CA PHE A 369 -71.71 -143.63 -16.47
C PHE A 369 -71.67 -144.89 -17.34
N ASN A 370 -70.59 -145.10 -18.08
CA ASN A 370 -70.33 -146.26 -18.93
C ASN A 370 -68.81 -146.44 -19.15
N GLU A 371 -68.40 -147.38 -20.00
CA GLU A 371 -66.99 -147.61 -20.33
C GLU A 371 -66.32 -146.39 -20.98
N ASN A 372 -67.09 -145.49 -21.60
CA ASN A 372 -66.55 -144.37 -22.39
C ASN A 372 -66.65 -143.01 -21.69
N ILE A 373 -67.41 -142.89 -20.60
CA ILE A 373 -67.73 -141.61 -19.96
C ILE A 373 -67.66 -141.74 -18.43
N ALA A 374 -66.76 -140.94 -17.82
CA ALA A 374 -66.66 -140.80 -16.38
C ALA A 374 -66.61 -139.32 -15.96
N MET A 375 -67.10 -139.03 -14.76
CA MET A 375 -67.02 -137.70 -14.15
C MET A 375 -66.46 -137.82 -12.73
N LYS A 376 -65.64 -136.86 -12.33
CA LYS A 376 -65.17 -136.68 -10.95
C LYS A 376 -65.27 -135.23 -10.53
N THR A 377 -65.49 -135.02 -9.24
CA THR A 377 -65.47 -133.70 -8.61
C THR A 377 -64.83 -133.83 -7.22
N GLY A 378 -64.13 -132.81 -6.77
CA GLY A 378 -63.43 -132.80 -5.50
C GLY A 378 -63.34 -131.42 -4.90
N VAL A 379 -63.27 -131.37 -3.57
CA VAL A 379 -62.97 -130.17 -2.79
C VAL A 379 -61.80 -130.48 -1.86
N SER A 380 -60.97 -129.49 -1.60
CA SER A 380 -59.81 -129.59 -0.73
C SER A 380 -59.73 -128.40 0.20
N TYR A 381 -59.19 -128.68 1.38
CA TYR A 381 -59.03 -127.75 2.48
C TYR A 381 -57.57 -127.79 2.93
N THR A 382 -57.02 -126.63 3.21
CA THR A 382 -55.67 -126.46 3.76
C THR A 382 -55.75 -125.99 5.21
N ASP A 383 -54.63 -126.09 5.94
CA ASP A 383 -54.55 -125.63 7.34
C ASP A 383 -54.84 -124.13 7.52
N SER A 384 -54.71 -123.34 6.46
CA SER A 384 -55.00 -121.89 6.45
C SER A 384 -56.43 -121.55 6.05
N ASN A 385 -57.34 -122.54 6.03
CA ASN A 385 -58.73 -122.43 5.56
C ASN A 385 -58.92 -122.02 4.08
N ASP A 386 -57.88 -122.09 3.25
CA ASP A 386 -58.06 -121.93 1.81
C ASP A 386 -58.72 -123.17 1.22
N VAL A 387 -59.75 -122.95 0.39
CA VAL A 387 -60.57 -123.99 -0.23
C VAL A 387 -60.36 -123.99 -1.72
N MET A 388 -60.05 -125.16 -2.29
CA MET A 388 -59.95 -125.35 -3.73
C MET A 388 -60.84 -126.50 -4.18
N TYR A 389 -61.46 -126.38 -5.34
CA TYR A 389 -62.34 -127.40 -5.91
C TYR A 389 -61.94 -127.72 -7.35
N ASN A 390 -62.19 -128.95 -7.79
CA ASN A 390 -62.04 -129.35 -9.19
C ASN A 390 -63.22 -130.19 -9.67
N MET A 391 -63.41 -130.20 -10.99
CA MET A 391 -64.35 -131.07 -11.66
C MET A 391 -63.76 -131.47 -13.01
N ALA A 392 -63.83 -132.75 -13.34
CA ALA A 392 -63.29 -133.30 -14.58
C ALA A 392 -64.21 -134.36 -15.16
N VAL A 393 -64.22 -134.45 -16.49
CA VAL A 393 -64.93 -135.47 -17.25
C VAL A 393 -63.92 -136.17 -18.14
N ASN A 394 -63.96 -137.49 -18.17
CA ASN A 394 -63.13 -138.33 -19.02
C ASN A 394 -64.00 -138.96 -20.11
N LEU A 395 -63.52 -138.87 -21.35
CA LEU A 395 -64.14 -139.46 -22.55
C LEU A 395 -63.12 -140.39 -23.21
N GLU A 396 -63.47 -141.66 -23.39
CA GLU A 396 -62.64 -142.67 -24.06
C GLU A 396 -63.34 -143.09 -25.36
N TRP A 397 -62.65 -143.05 -26.50
CA TRP A 397 -63.19 -143.38 -27.83
C TRP A 397 -62.31 -144.37 -28.59
#